data_AF-A0A5C6PRD4-F1
#
_entry.id   AF-A0A5C6PRD4-F1
#
_cell.length_a   1.000
_cell.length_b   1.000
_cell.length_c   1.000
_cell.angle_alpha   90.00
_cell.angle_beta   90.00
_cell.angle_gamma   90.00
#
_symmetry.space_group_name_H-M   'P 1'
#
loop_
_entity.id
_entity.type
_entity.pdbx_description
1 polymer ?
#
loop_
_entity_poly.entity_id
_entity_poly.type
_entity_poly.pdbx_seq_one_letter_code
_entity_poly.pdbx_strand_id
1 'polypeptide(L)'
;MGMKGEKPGLPGPPIHDKLKEFEKHSPTPVLHSASCLAEDLAEELQNKPLEEDERELLHLLSTPHIKAVLSAHDTVAQKNFDPVLPPLPEDVDNDLKEESVKIVRLVKNKEPLGATIRRDEATGAVIVARIMRGGAADRSGLVHVGDELREVNGNLVYLRALFDYTPYEDKATPCQEAGLPFKRRDILQVVSQDDATWWQAKRVGDCSLRAALIPSTQFQERRLRYRMKMGSIPAMISSKAPTSSLRRNLRLKKDRQEPKTPDANQADFRIYEEVTQYLPRPGDRPRLIVLIGSVGARISELKQQLIAENPRRYGLAVPHTTRARKCHEREGIEYHFITRAAFESDIHNGKFIEYGEYKDNLYGTSLESIHKVLSQNKVCLMDVQPEVLKTLRTAEFKPFIIFVKPHVTESQKKHGSSSSLGFMITEEDLQEMKSSAERMDECYGHWVDYILVKEDPASALAELQLVLDRVQMEPQWVPASWLRL
;
A
#
# COMPACT_ATOMS: atom_id res chain seq x y z
N MET A 1 34.27 -71.15 4.56
CA MET A 1 33.77 -69.82 4.15
C MET A 1 33.04 -69.22 5.35
N GLY A 2 33.63 -68.22 6.00
CA GLY A 2 33.04 -67.55 7.14
C GLY A 2 33.56 -66.12 7.19
N MET A 3 32.86 -65.21 6.53
CA MET A 3 33.16 -63.78 6.49
C MET A 3 32.89 -63.17 7.87
N LYS A 4 33.91 -62.52 8.46
CA LYS A 4 33.74 -61.63 9.60
C LYS A 4 33.19 -60.29 9.06
N GLY A 5 31.99 -59.91 9.50
CA GLY A 5 31.42 -58.60 9.23
C GLY A 5 32.05 -57.54 10.14
N GLU A 6 32.56 -56.47 9.52
CA GLU A 6 32.95 -55.22 10.19
C GLU A 6 31.71 -54.52 10.78
N LYS A 7 31.85 -53.99 12.00
CA LYS A 7 30.82 -53.15 12.63
C LYS A 7 30.86 -51.75 11.99
N PRO A 8 29.70 -51.15 11.67
CA PRO A 8 29.64 -49.77 11.21
C PRO A 8 30.03 -48.81 12.35
N GLY A 9 30.88 -47.82 12.04
CA GLY A 9 31.30 -46.78 12.96
C GLY A 9 30.13 -45.95 13.49
N LEU A 10 30.20 -45.60 14.78
CA LEU A 10 29.25 -44.71 15.45
C LEU A 10 29.17 -43.34 14.72
N PRO A 11 27.97 -42.75 14.59
CA PRO A 11 27.85 -41.38 14.10
C PRO A 11 28.48 -40.42 15.11
N GLY A 12 29.33 -39.51 14.63
CA GLY A 12 29.91 -38.45 15.47
C GLY A 12 28.82 -37.57 16.13
N PRO A 13 29.15 -36.85 17.22
CA PRO A 13 28.16 -36.05 17.94
C PRO A 13 27.51 -35.00 17.04
N PRO A 14 26.20 -34.72 17.23
CA PRO A 14 25.48 -33.73 16.44
C PRO A 14 26.16 -32.36 16.58
N ILE A 15 26.23 -31.60 15.48
CA ILE A 15 26.87 -30.27 15.37
C ILE A 15 26.46 -29.33 16.52
N HIS A 16 25.24 -29.49 17.03
CA HIS A 16 24.71 -28.79 18.20
C HIS A 16 25.54 -28.95 19.49
N ASP A 17 26.08 -30.14 19.76
CA ASP A 17 26.86 -30.38 20.98
C ASP A 17 28.27 -29.77 20.88
N LYS A 18 28.83 -29.72 19.67
CA LYS A 18 30.06 -28.96 19.39
C LYS A 18 29.85 -27.45 19.50
N LEU A 19 28.71 -26.93 19.03
CA LEU A 19 28.35 -25.51 19.17
C LEU A 19 28.22 -25.08 20.64
N LYS A 20 27.65 -25.92 21.51
CA LYS A 20 27.59 -25.66 22.96
C LYS A 20 28.96 -25.61 23.64
N GLU A 21 29.95 -26.31 23.11
CA GLU A 21 31.33 -26.29 23.62
C GLU A 21 32.03 -24.96 23.23
N PHE A 22 31.70 -24.41 22.07
CA PHE A 22 32.18 -23.11 21.57
C PHE A 22 31.58 -21.89 22.30
N GLU A 23 30.40 -22.00 22.91
CA GLU A 23 29.85 -20.94 23.79
C GLU A 23 30.69 -20.70 25.04
N LYS A 24 31.43 -21.72 25.53
CA LYS A 24 32.30 -21.59 26.72
C LYS A 24 33.69 -21.07 26.40
N HIS A 25 34.18 -21.25 25.18
CA HIS A 25 35.51 -20.85 24.74
C HIS A 25 35.42 -20.24 23.35
N SER A 26 35.01 -18.97 23.26
CA SER A 26 35.00 -18.25 22.00
C SER A 26 36.45 -18.04 21.52
N PRO A 27 36.87 -18.62 20.39
CA PRO A 27 38.20 -18.35 19.87
C PRO A 27 38.30 -16.87 19.48
N THR A 28 39.24 -16.15 20.09
CA THR A 28 39.56 -14.78 19.69
C THR A 28 40.56 -14.82 18.54
N PRO A 29 40.30 -14.12 17.41
CA PRO A 29 41.25 -14.06 16.31
C PRO A 29 42.54 -13.39 16.79
N VAL A 30 43.69 -13.98 16.45
CA VAL A 30 45.01 -13.43 16.82
C VAL A 30 45.32 -12.15 16.04
N LEU A 31 44.83 -12.07 14.80
CA LEU A 31 44.85 -10.87 13.95
C LEU A 31 43.51 -10.74 13.23
N HIS A 32 43.18 -9.54 12.78
CA HIS A 32 41.95 -9.26 12.01
C HIS A 32 42.23 -8.89 10.54
N SER A 33 43.49 -8.94 10.11
CA SER A 33 43.95 -8.50 8.77
C SER A 33 45.02 -9.44 8.21
N ALA A 34 44.82 -10.74 8.37
CA ALA A 34 45.78 -11.75 7.94
C ALA A 34 45.94 -11.80 6.41
N SER A 35 44.89 -11.43 5.66
CA SER A 35 44.93 -11.33 4.19
C SER A 35 45.86 -10.21 3.73
N CYS A 36 45.75 -9.01 4.31
CA CYS A 36 46.64 -7.88 3.96
C CYS A 36 48.11 -8.20 4.29
N LEU A 37 48.35 -8.80 5.46
CA LEU A 37 49.71 -9.20 5.85
C LEU A 37 50.32 -10.24 4.89
N ALA A 38 49.51 -11.17 4.40
CA ALA A 38 49.95 -12.16 3.41
C ALA A 38 50.24 -11.54 2.05
N GLU A 39 49.50 -10.50 1.65
CA GLU A 39 49.75 -9.74 0.41
C GLU A 39 51.03 -8.91 0.52
N ASP A 40 51.21 -8.17 1.62
CA ASP A 40 52.42 -7.39 1.89
C ASP A 40 53.67 -8.29 1.88
N LEU A 41 53.59 -9.45 2.54
CA LEU A 41 54.69 -10.43 2.55
C LEU A 41 54.95 -11.01 1.15
N ALA A 42 53.91 -11.29 0.37
CA ALA A 42 54.07 -11.79 -1.00
C ALA A 42 54.73 -10.74 -1.91
N GLU A 43 54.42 -9.45 -1.73
CA GLU A 43 55.07 -8.34 -2.45
C GLU A 43 56.53 -8.15 -2.02
N GLU A 44 56.83 -8.23 -0.72
CA GLU A 44 58.21 -8.14 -0.25
C GLU A 44 59.11 -9.28 -0.76
N LEU A 45 58.56 -10.51 -0.82
CA LEU A 45 59.27 -11.68 -1.31
C LEU A 45 59.52 -11.61 -2.83
N GLN A 46 58.61 -11.03 -3.61
CA GLN A 46 58.82 -10.84 -5.06
C GLN A 46 59.99 -9.91 -5.40
N ASN A 47 60.39 -9.04 -4.47
CA ASN A 47 61.41 -8.01 -4.69
C ASN A 47 62.84 -8.44 -4.32
N LYS A 48 63.07 -9.71 -3.93
CA LYS A 48 64.37 -10.24 -3.50
C LYS A 48 64.73 -11.54 -4.23
N PRO A 49 66.02 -11.91 -4.35
CA PRO A 49 66.40 -13.24 -4.81
C PRO A 49 65.98 -14.28 -3.76
N LEU A 50 65.10 -15.19 -4.17
CA LEU A 50 64.41 -16.12 -3.26
C LEU A 50 65.15 -17.45 -3.12
N GLU A 51 65.33 -17.89 -1.86
CA GLU A 51 65.70 -19.26 -1.51
C GLU A 51 64.54 -20.24 -1.84
N GLU A 52 64.82 -21.55 -1.84
CA GLU A 52 63.83 -22.58 -2.23
C GLU A 52 62.56 -22.55 -1.35
N ASP A 53 62.72 -22.37 -0.04
CA ASP A 53 61.62 -22.28 0.93
C ASP A 53 60.79 -21.00 0.75
N GLU A 54 61.43 -19.88 0.42
CA GLU A 54 60.74 -18.60 0.22
C GLU A 54 59.90 -18.61 -1.07
N ARG A 55 60.36 -19.33 -2.09
CA ARG A 55 59.62 -19.56 -3.33
C ARG A 55 58.41 -20.47 -3.12
N GLU A 56 58.53 -21.50 -2.27
CA GLU A 56 57.41 -22.35 -1.89
C GLU A 56 56.36 -21.57 -1.08
N LEU A 57 56.80 -20.75 -0.13
CA LEU A 57 55.92 -19.87 0.64
C LEU A 57 55.17 -18.88 -0.25
N LEU A 58 55.88 -18.21 -1.17
CA LEU A 58 55.27 -17.30 -2.14
C LEU A 58 54.24 -18.02 -3.01
N HIS A 59 54.52 -19.25 -3.44
CA HIS A 59 53.58 -20.06 -4.20
C HIS A 59 52.32 -20.37 -3.39
N LEU A 60 52.47 -20.78 -2.13
CA LEU A 60 51.37 -21.12 -1.24
C LEU A 60 50.46 -19.91 -0.95
N LEU A 61 51.06 -18.77 -0.59
CA LEU A 61 50.34 -17.51 -0.34
C LEU A 61 49.66 -16.96 -1.60
N SER A 62 50.20 -17.28 -2.79
CA SER A 62 49.61 -16.90 -4.07
C SER A 62 48.44 -17.80 -4.48
N THR A 63 48.24 -18.95 -3.84
CA THR A 63 47.15 -19.86 -4.21
C THR A 63 45.78 -19.25 -3.89
N PRO A 64 44.79 -19.39 -4.79
CA PRO A 64 43.46 -18.80 -4.59
C PRO A 64 42.73 -19.36 -3.37
N HIS A 65 42.98 -20.62 -3.01
CA HIS A 65 42.37 -21.25 -1.85
C HIS A 65 42.86 -20.64 -0.54
N ILE A 66 44.17 -20.40 -0.39
CA ILE A 66 44.73 -19.77 0.80
C ILE A 66 44.24 -18.32 0.92
N LYS A 67 44.23 -17.57 -0.19
CA LYS A 67 43.68 -16.20 -0.21
C LYS A 67 42.22 -16.16 0.20
N ALA A 68 41.40 -17.09 -0.30
CA ALA A 68 39.99 -17.19 0.08
C ALA A 68 39.81 -17.51 1.57
N VAL A 69 40.64 -18.41 2.13
CA VAL A 69 40.61 -18.74 3.56
C VAL A 69 41.01 -17.56 4.43
N LEU A 70 42.06 -16.81 4.05
CA LEU A 70 42.50 -15.61 4.79
C LEU A 70 41.45 -14.48 4.71
N SER A 71 40.81 -14.30 3.56
CA SER A 71 39.70 -13.34 3.40
C SER A 71 38.47 -13.72 4.24
N ALA A 72 38.11 -15.01 4.28
CA ALA A 72 37.02 -15.50 5.12
C ALA A 72 37.35 -15.35 6.62
N HIS A 73 38.59 -15.65 7.01
CA HIS A 73 39.10 -15.40 8.35
C HIS A 73 38.95 -13.93 8.74
N ASP A 74 39.41 -12.99 7.90
CA ASP A 74 39.35 -11.56 8.21
C ASP A 74 37.91 -11.05 8.31
N THR A 75 37.00 -11.57 7.48
CA THR A 75 35.56 -11.26 7.55
C THR A 75 34.96 -11.68 8.90
N VAL A 76 35.31 -12.87 9.40
CA VAL A 76 34.86 -13.38 10.70
C VAL A 76 35.55 -12.64 11.85
N ALA A 77 36.85 -12.40 11.74
CA ALA A 77 37.65 -11.74 12.77
C ALA A 77 37.24 -10.27 12.98
N GLN A 78 36.87 -9.57 11.90
CA GLN A 78 36.36 -8.20 11.93
C GLN A 78 34.87 -8.11 12.29
N LYS A 79 34.21 -9.25 12.53
CA LYS A 79 32.75 -9.33 12.75
C LYS A 79 31.92 -8.67 11.65
N ASN A 80 32.44 -8.64 10.42
CA ASN A 80 31.81 -7.97 9.28
C ASN A 80 30.74 -8.85 8.60
N PHE A 81 30.19 -9.81 9.35
CA PHE A 81 29.07 -10.68 8.95
C PHE A 81 27.74 -10.22 9.55
N ASP A 82 27.77 -9.38 10.59
CA ASP A 82 26.57 -8.83 11.21
C ASP A 82 26.08 -7.60 10.42
N PRO A 83 24.75 -7.41 10.28
CA PRO A 83 24.21 -6.20 9.66
C PRO A 83 24.60 -4.99 10.51
N VAL A 84 25.31 -4.03 9.90
CA VAL A 84 25.73 -2.80 10.59
C VAL A 84 24.49 -1.97 10.94
N LEU A 85 24.09 -2.04 12.22
CA LEU A 85 23.05 -1.19 12.79
C LEU A 85 23.63 0.20 13.09
N PRO A 86 22.87 1.28 12.91
CA PRO A 86 23.30 2.61 13.33
C PRO A 86 23.53 2.63 14.85
N PRO A 87 24.52 3.38 15.35
CA PRO A 87 24.79 3.46 16.78
C PRO A 87 23.55 3.98 17.51
N LEU A 88 23.16 3.26 18.56
CA LEU A 88 22.08 3.69 19.45
C LEU A 88 22.52 4.95 20.20
N PRO A 89 21.62 5.92 20.44
CA PRO A 89 21.91 7.07 21.30
C PRO A 89 22.38 6.61 22.68
N GLU A 90 23.38 7.29 23.25
CA GLU A 90 24.05 6.92 24.51
C GLU A 90 23.18 7.06 25.78
N ASP A 91 21.87 7.32 25.67
CA ASP A 91 20.98 7.57 26.81
C ASP A 91 19.77 6.61 26.83
N VAL A 92 20.02 5.30 26.90
CA VAL A 92 19.01 4.34 27.37
C VAL A 92 19.60 3.53 28.52
N ASP A 93 19.22 3.93 29.73
CA ASP A 93 19.50 3.24 30.98
C ASP A 93 19.22 1.73 30.87
N ASN A 94 20.14 0.96 31.42
CA ASN A 94 20.20 -0.51 31.38
C ASN A 94 19.23 -1.19 32.37
N ASP A 95 18.07 -0.59 32.63
CA ASP A 95 17.09 -1.03 33.64
C ASP A 95 15.76 -1.53 33.06
N LEU A 96 15.69 -1.81 31.75
CA LEU A 96 14.55 -2.51 31.18
C LEU A 96 14.68 -4.01 31.43
N LYS A 97 14.17 -4.48 32.58
CA LYS A 97 13.61 -5.83 32.65
C LYS A 97 12.52 -5.88 31.58
N GLU A 98 12.82 -6.47 30.42
CA GLU A 98 11.81 -6.76 29.40
C GLU A 98 10.69 -7.61 30.03
N GLU A 99 9.59 -6.96 30.41
CA GLU A 99 8.35 -7.66 30.74
C GLU A 99 7.84 -8.31 29.46
N SER A 100 8.11 -9.61 29.31
CA SER A 100 7.60 -10.38 28.17
C SER A 100 6.05 -10.36 28.16
N VAL A 101 5.46 -9.68 27.18
CA VAL A 101 4.00 -9.61 27.02
C VAL A 101 3.49 -10.88 26.33
N LYS A 102 2.47 -11.53 26.91
CA LYS A 102 1.84 -12.73 26.35
C LYS A 102 0.54 -12.38 25.63
N ILE A 103 0.52 -12.50 24.30
CA ILE A 103 -0.68 -12.27 23.48
C ILE A 103 -1.54 -13.53 23.44
N VAL A 104 -2.80 -13.43 23.87
CA VAL A 104 -3.76 -14.54 23.90
C VAL A 104 -5.01 -14.22 23.09
N ARG A 105 -5.51 -15.17 22.28
CA ARG A 105 -6.75 -15.02 21.51
C ARG A 105 -7.84 -15.91 22.10
N LEU A 106 -8.93 -15.29 22.56
CA LEU A 106 -10.13 -15.99 23.01
C LEU A 106 -11.27 -15.82 22.01
N VAL A 107 -11.95 -16.92 21.68
CA VAL A 107 -13.14 -16.91 20.82
C VAL A 107 -14.38 -16.75 21.70
N LYS A 108 -15.16 -15.69 21.45
CA LYS A 108 -16.39 -15.39 22.20
C LYS A 108 -17.64 -15.75 21.39
N ASN A 109 -18.37 -16.77 21.82
CA ASN A 109 -19.63 -17.21 21.19
C ASN A 109 -20.86 -16.62 21.90
N LYS A 110 -21.04 -15.30 21.83
CA LYS A 110 -22.12 -14.51 22.51
C LYS A 110 -22.22 -14.64 24.04
N GLU A 111 -21.51 -15.56 24.67
CA GLU A 111 -21.39 -15.74 26.12
C GLU A 111 -20.32 -14.83 26.75
N PRO A 112 -20.41 -14.49 28.05
CA PRO A 112 -19.31 -13.84 28.77
C PRO A 112 -18.06 -14.73 28.78
N LEU A 113 -16.87 -14.11 28.79
CA LEU A 113 -15.58 -14.83 28.78
C LEU A 113 -15.37 -15.68 30.04
N GLY A 114 -16.07 -15.38 31.14
CA GLY A 114 -15.91 -16.11 32.39
C GLY A 114 -14.63 -15.76 33.15
N ALA A 115 -14.15 -14.52 33.05
CA ALA A 115 -13.08 -13.98 33.88
C ALA A 115 -13.56 -12.66 34.51
N THR A 116 -13.20 -12.43 35.78
CA THR A 116 -13.45 -11.16 36.48
C THR A 116 -12.14 -10.41 36.62
N ILE A 117 -12.17 -9.10 36.43
CA ILE A 117 -11.01 -8.22 36.53
C ILE A 117 -11.11 -7.37 37.79
N ARG A 118 -9.96 -7.03 38.36
CA ARG A 118 -9.82 -6.03 39.43
C ARG A 118 -8.83 -4.96 38.98
N ARG A 119 -8.98 -3.75 39.47
CA ARG A 119 -7.99 -2.69 39.28
C ARG A 119 -7.09 -2.66 40.50
N ASP A 120 -5.79 -2.66 40.29
CA ASP A 120 -4.82 -2.44 41.36
C ASP A 120 -4.78 -0.95 41.72
N GLU A 121 -4.90 -0.63 43.01
CA GLU A 121 -5.03 0.75 43.50
C GLU A 121 -3.69 1.48 43.53
N ALA A 122 -2.56 0.75 43.60
CA ALA A 122 -1.23 1.34 43.63
C ALA A 122 -0.67 1.63 42.22
N THR A 123 -0.88 0.73 41.26
CA THR A 123 -0.33 0.83 39.90
C THR A 123 -1.35 1.29 38.85
N GLY A 124 -2.66 1.22 39.17
CA GLY A 124 -3.75 1.49 38.24
C GLY A 124 -3.98 0.37 37.21
N ALA A 125 -3.19 -0.71 37.26
CA ALA A 125 -3.21 -1.83 36.32
C ALA A 125 -4.49 -2.68 36.46
N VAL A 126 -4.96 -3.23 35.34
CA VAL A 126 -6.13 -4.12 35.31
C VAL A 126 -5.64 -5.56 35.38
N ILE A 127 -6.01 -6.28 36.43
CA ILE A 127 -5.52 -7.64 36.72
C ILE A 127 -6.68 -8.63 36.69
N VAL A 128 -6.46 -9.82 36.15
CA VAL A 128 -7.44 -10.92 36.23
C VAL A 128 -7.54 -11.41 37.68
N ALA A 129 -8.70 -11.18 38.31
CA ALA A 129 -8.96 -11.48 39.71
C ALA A 129 -9.45 -12.92 39.95
N ARG A 130 -10.24 -13.47 39.02
CA ARG A 130 -10.81 -14.81 39.12
C ARG A 130 -11.22 -15.32 37.74
N ILE A 131 -11.09 -16.63 37.53
CA ILE A 131 -11.60 -17.34 36.35
C ILE A 131 -12.76 -18.24 36.79
N MET A 132 -13.88 -18.14 36.08
CA MET A 132 -15.11 -18.88 36.33
C MET A 132 -15.02 -20.23 35.62
N ARG A 133 -15.17 -21.32 36.37
CA ARG A 133 -15.14 -22.68 35.83
C ARG A 133 -16.19 -22.88 34.75
N GLY A 134 -15.79 -23.48 33.63
CA GLY A 134 -16.65 -23.73 32.49
C GLY A 134 -16.85 -22.52 31.57
N GLY A 135 -16.28 -21.35 31.86
CA GLY A 135 -16.28 -20.17 30.96
C GLY A 135 -15.27 -20.29 29.81
N ALA A 136 -15.35 -19.40 28.82
CA ALA A 136 -14.45 -19.43 27.67
C ALA A 136 -12.96 -19.22 28.06
N ALA A 137 -12.69 -18.43 29.10
CA ALA A 137 -11.35 -18.23 29.66
C ALA A 137 -10.79 -19.51 30.30
N ASP A 138 -11.60 -20.20 31.12
CA ASP A 138 -11.25 -21.47 31.76
C ASP A 138 -10.99 -22.58 30.73
N ARG A 139 -11.87 -22.72 29.74
CA ARG A 139 -11.73 -23.71 28.66
C ARG A 139 -10.52 -23.45 27.76
N SER A 140 -10.09 -22.20 27.64
CA SER A 140 -8.91 -21.86 26.83
C SER A 140 -7.59 -22.18 27.53
N GLY A 141 -7.53 -22.10 28.86
CA GLY A 141 -6.28 -22.19 29.63
C GLY A 141 -5.21 -21.15 29.27
N LEU A 142 -5.56 -20.11 28.49
CA LEU A 142 -4.60 -19.11 28.01
C LEU A 142 -4.42 -17.95 28.99
N VAL A 143 -5.46 -17.66 29.78
CA VAL A 143 -5.54 -16.58 30.78
C VAL A 143 -5.49 -17.21 32.16
N HIS A 144 -4.74 -16.61 33.08
CA HIS A 144 -4.59 -17.05 34.47
C HIS A 144 -4.97 -15.93 35.44
N VAL A 145 -5.28 -16.33 36.68
CA VAL A 145 -5.48 -15.38 37.78
C VAL A 145 -4.14 -14.73 38.11
N GLY A 146 -4.09 -13.40 38.12
CA GLY A 146 -2.87 -12.62 38.30
C GLY A 146 -2.31 -12.02 37.01
N ASP A 147 -2.83 -12.40 35.83
CA ASP A 147 -2.40 -11.79 34.56
C ASP A 147 -2.79 -10.30 34.52
N GLU A 148 -1.82 -9.44 34.17
CA GLU A 148 -2.06 -8.03 33.90
C GLU A 148 -2.58 -7.85 32.46
N LEU A 149 -3.79 -7.32 32.35
CA LEU A 149 -4.41 -6.98 31.08
C LEU A 149 -3.93 -5.60 30.63
N ARG A 150 -2.88 -5.60 29.82
CA ARG A 150 -2.36 -4.40 29.15
C ARG A 150 -3.35 -3.83 28.12
N GLU A 151 -3.87 -4.70 27.26
CA GLU A 151 -4.74 -4.30 26.14
C GLU A 151 -5.73 -5.42 25.78
N VAL A 152 -7.00 -5.06 25.51
CA VAL A 152 -8.05 -6.02 25.12
C VAL A 152 -8.67 -5.55 23.82
N ASN A 153 -8.49 -6.33 22.74
CA ASN A 153 -8.84 -5.93 21.38
C ASN A 153 -8.24 -4.58 21.01
N GLY A 154 -6.95 -4.39 21.32
CA GLY A 154 -6.21 -3.16 21.06
C GLY A 154 -6.64 -2.48 19.79
N ASN A 155 -6.75 -1.15 19.81
CA ASN A 155 -7.32 -0.35 18.70
C ASN A 155 -6.88 -0.97 17.37
N LEU A 156 -7.72 -1.82 16.77
CA LEU A 156 -7.25 -2.70 15.72
C LEU A 156 -6.91 -1.79 14.54
N VAL A 157 -5.61 -1.59 14.33
CA VAL A 157 -5.15 -0.68 13.28
C VAL A 157 -5.21 -1.45 11.98
N TYR A 158 -6.17 -1.07 11.15
CA TYR A 158 -6.24 -1.54 9.78
C TYR A 158 -5.62 -0.49 8.88
N LEU A 159 -4.69 -0.92 8.04
CA LEU A 159 -4.00 -0.08 7.08
C LEU A 159 -4.36 -0.54 5.67
N ARG A 160 -4.65 0.41 4.78
CA ARG A 160 -4.72 0.18 3.34
C ARG A 160 -3.33 0.45 2.74
N ALA A 161 -2.78 -0.53 2.03
CA ALA A 161 -1.53 -0.38 1.31
C ALA A 161 -1.69 0.55 0.09
N LEU A 162 -0.85 1.56 -0.03
CA LEU A 162 -0.87 2.53 -1.14
C LEU A 162 0.25 2.27 -2.18
N PHE A 163 1.06 1.24 -1.96
CA PHE A 163 2.12 0.78 -2.87
C PHE A 163 2.15 -0.76 -2.93
N ASP A 164 2.87 -1.30 -3.91
CA ASP A 164 3.10 -2.74 -4.06
C ASP A 164 4.39 -3.14 -3.34
N TYR A 165 4.38 -4.26 -2.61
CA TYR A 165 5.55 -4.76 -1.88
C TYR A 165 5.80 -6.23 -2.18
N THR A 166 7.02 -6.51 -2.66
CA THR A 166 7.52 -7.86 -2.95
C THR A 166 8.71 -8.15 -2.04
N PRO A 167 8.54 -8.89 -0.93
CA PRO A 167 9.61 -9.16 0.03
C PRO A 167 10.84 -9.85 -0.58
N TYR A 168 10.64 -10.73 -1.56
CA TYR A 168 11.70 -11.48 -2.24
C TYR A 168 12.66 -10.60 -3.05
N GLU A 169 12.21 -9.44 -3.50
CA GLU A 169 13.03 -8.45 -4.23
C GLU A 169 13.74 -7.49 -3.26
N ASP A 170 13.33 -7.47 -1.99
CA ASP A 170 13.82 -6.54 -0.99
C ASP A 170 14.95 -7.16 -0.16
N LYS A 171 16.18 -6.80 -0.55
CA LYS A 171 17.43 -7.23 0.10
C LYS A 171 17.56 -6.78 1.56
N ALA A 172 16.80 -5.77 1.99
CA ALA A 172 16.85 -5.27 3.36
C ALA A 172 15.81 -5.94 4.28
N THR A 173 15.00 -6.87 3.75
CA THR A 173 14.10 -7.70 4.57
C THR A 173 14.91 -8.70 5.40
N PRO A 174 14.81 -8.69 6.75
CA PRO A 174 15.62 -9.56 7.62
C PRO A 174 15.49 -11.05 7.30
N CYS A 175 14.28 -11.48 6.92
CA CYS A 175 14.00 -12.81 6.43
C CYS A 175 12.94 -12.70 5.34
N GLN A 176 13.30 -13.01 4.09
CA GLN A 176 12.40 -12.87 2.93
C GLN A 176 11.14 -13.75 3.07
N GLU A 177 11.28 -14.94 3.65
CA GLU A 177 10.16 -15.86 3.94
C GLU A 177 9.21 -15.34 5.01
N ALA A 178 9.69 -14.45 5.88
CA ALA A 178 8.87 -13.81 6.91
C ALA A 178 8.15 -12.56 6.41
N GLY A 179 8.48 -12.05 5.20
CA GLY A 179 7.84 -10.87 4.64
C GLY A 179 6.43 -11.14 4.12
N LEU A 180 5.53 -10.18 4.31
CA LEU A 180 4.16 -10.25 3.79
C LEU A 180 4.10 -9.61 2.41
N PRO A 181 3.93 -10.36 1.30
CA PRO A 181 3.68 -9.77 0.00
C PRO A 181 2.28 -9.15 -0.04
N PHE A 182 2.18 -7.92 -0.55
CA PHE A 182 0.89 -7.24 -0.73
C PHE A 182 0.90 -6.34 -1.97
N LYS A 183 -0.30 -6.06 -2.47
CA LYS A 183 -0.53 -5.13 -3.57
C LYS A 183 -1.24 -3.87 -3.08
N ARG A 184 -1.18 -2.81 -3.89
CA ARG A 184 -1.97 -1.59 -3.71
C ARG A 184 -3.44 -1.95 -3.49
N ARG A 185 -4.03 -1.36 -2.45
CA ARG A 185 -5.41 -1.53 -1.95
C ARG A 185 -5.63 -2.73 -1.03
N ASP A 186 -4.64 -3.60 -0.83
CA ASP A 186 -4.75 -4.65 0.19
C ASP A 186 -4.93 -4.03 1.57
N ILE A 187 -5.77 -4.66 2.39
CA ILE A 187 -6.01 -4.26 3.77
C ILE A 187 -5.16 -5.13 4.68
N LEU A 188 -4.36 -4.47 5.50
CA LEU A 188 -3.40 -5.06 6.42
C LEU A 188 -3.86 -4.77 7.86
N GLN A 189 -4.09 -5.82 8.63
CA GLN A 189 -4.30 -5.73 10.06
C GLN A 189 -2.93 -5.72 10.75
N VAL A 190 -2.59 -4.60 11.37
CA VAL A 190 -1.35 -4.48 12.14
C VAL A 190 -1.51 -5.22 13.46
N VAL A 191 -0.51 -6.03 13.79
CA VAL A 191 -0.45 -6.86 15.01
C VAL A 191 0.52 -6.25 16.02
N SER A 192 1.67 -5.77 15.56
CA SER A 192 2.66 -5.08 16.41
C SER A 192 3.42 -4.03 15.58
N GLN A 193 3.73 -2.90 16.21
CA GLN A 193 4.55 -1.81 15.69
C GLN A 193 5.80 -1.57 16.55
N ASP A 194 6.19 -2.57 17.37
CA ASP A 194 7.25 -2.41 18.36
C ASP A 194 8.61 -2.15 17.71
N ASP A 195 8.84 -2.71 16.53
CA ASP A 195 10.04 -2.45 15.73
C ASP A 195 9.82 -1.22 14.81
N ALA A 196 10.74 -0.27 14.90
CA ALA A 196 10.70 0.99 14.14
C ALA A 196 10.88 0.81 12.62
N THR A 197 11.36 -0.34 12.16
CA THR A 197 11.68 -0.67 10.76
C THR A 197 10.74 -1.70 10.14
N TRP A 198 10.32 -2.71 10.91
CA TRP A 198 9.52 -3.83 10.43
C TRP A 198 8.31 -4.08 11.32
N TRP A 199 7.12 -3.74 10.83
CA TRP A 199 5.89 -4.02 11.55
C TRP A 199 5.41 -5.45 11.28
N GLN A 200 4.71 -6.02 12.26
CA GLN A 200 4.04 -7.31 12.09
C GLN A 200 2.60 -7.07 11.68
N ALA A 201 2.18 -7.66 10.58
CA ALA A 201 0.82 -7.52 10.07
C ALA A 201 0.29 -8.81 9.46
N LYS A 202 -1.02 -8.85 9.24
CA LYS A 202 -1.73 -9.90 8.49
C LYS A 202 -2.57 -9.26 7.41
N ARG A 203 -2.67 -9.89 6.24
CA ARG A 203 -3.60 -9.44 5.22
C ARG A 203 -5.02 -9.88 5.58
N VAL A 204 -5.97 -8.96 5.54
CA VAL A 204 -7.38 -9.26 5.78
C VAL A 204 -7.92 -10.13 4.63
N GLY A 205 -8.57 -11.23 4.97
CA GLY A 205 -9.08 -12.21 3.99
C GLY A 205 -8.17 -13.42 3.78
N ASP A 206 -6.92 -13.37 4.26
CA ASP A 206 -6.05 -14.54 4.25
C ASP A 206 -6.40 -15.51 5.38
N CYS A 207 -6.36 -16.80 5.09
CA CYS A 207 -6.54 -17.86 6.08
C CYS A 207 -5.32 -18.02 7.01
N SER A 208 -4.21 -17.33 6.73
CA SER A 208 -2.99 -17.44 7.54
C SER A 208 -3.19 -16.84 8.92
N LEU A 209 -2.97 -17.65 9.95
CA LEU A 209 -2.99 -17.20 11.33
C LEU A 209 -1.67 -16.53 11.74
N ARG A 210 -0.62 -16.61 10.93
CA ARG A 210 0.72 -16.09 11.24
C ARG A 210 0.87 -14.65 10.77
N ALA A 211 1.40 -13.79 11.66
CA ALA A 211 1.80 -12.44 11.28
C ALA A 211 3.10 -12.49 10.48
N ALA A 212 3.24 -11.59 9.52
CA ALA A 212 4.39 -11.46 8.66
C ALA A 212 4.86 -9.99 8.62
N LEU A 213 6.10 -9.78 8.20
CA LEU A 213 6.78 -8.50 8.25
C LEU A 213 6.34 -7.60 7.10
N ILE A 214 6.01 -6.36 7.42
CA ILE A 214 5.81 -5.26 6.47
C ILE A 214 6.76 -4.11 6.84
N PRO A 215 7.26 -3.34 5.87
CA PRO A 215 8.10 -2.19 6.19
C PRO A 215 7.29 -1.14 6.96
N SER A 216 7.89 -0.52 7.98
CA SER A 216 7.25 0.59 8.69
C SER A 216 7.12 1.82 7.77
N THR A 217 6.19 2.71 8.09
CA THR A 217 6.02 3.98 7.34
C THR A 217 7.34 4.76 7.28
N GLN A 218 8.01 4.94 8.42
CA GLN A 218 9.25 5.71 8.48
C GLN A 218 10.37 5.06 7.67
N PHE A 219 10.48 3.74 7.72
CA PHE A 219 11.51 3.01 6.99
C PHE A 219 11.29 3.09 5.48
N GLN A 220 10.05 2.92 5.04
CA GLN A 220 9.70 3.05 3.63
C GLN A 220 9.91 4.48 3.11
N GLU A 221 9.55 5.50 3.89
CA GLU A 221 9.85 6.89 3.54
C GLU A 221 11.34 7.16 3.36
N ARG A 222 12.19 6.67 4.29
CA ARG A 222 13.66 6.81 4.18
C ARG A 222 14.19 6.20 2.89
N ARG A 223 13.71 5.01 2.51
CA ARG A 223 14.05 4.35 1.24
C ARG A 223 13.64 5.18 0.03
N LEU A 224 12.43 5.74 0.04
CA LEU A 224 11.95 6.60 -1.05
C LEU A 224 12.75 7.89 -1.17
N ARG A 225 13.06 8.56 -0.05
CA ARG A 225 13.92 9.76 -0.02
C ARG A 225 15.31 9.45 -0.56
N TYR A 226 15.90 8.32 -0.19
CA TYR A 226 17.21 7.89 -0.69
C TYR A 226 17.18 7.65 -2.20
N ARG A 227 16.18 6.92 -2.70
CA ARG A 227 16.00 6.63 -4.13
C ARG A 227 15.77 7.89 -4.96
N MET A 228 15.09 8.90 -4.41
CA MET A 228 14.95 10.24 -5.01
C MET A 228 16.29 10.98 -5.10
N LYS A 229 17.10 10.97 -4.03
CA LYS A 229 18.44 11.60 -4.04
C LYS A 229 19.37 10.93 -5.06
N MET A 230 19.22 9.63 -5.25
CA MET A 230 19.99 8.83 -6.22
C MET A 230 19.46 8.91 -7.66
N GLY A 231 18.42 9.70 -7.94
CA GLY A 231 17.87 9.89 -9.29
C GLY A 231 17.17 8.67 -9.90
N SER A 232 16.84 7.65 -9.10
CA SER A 232 16.21 6.40 -9.54
C SER A 232 14.69 6.37 -9.40
N ILE A 233 14.09 7.43 -8.83
CA ILE A 233 12.67 7.76 -9.01
C ILE A 233 12.60 9.13 -9.69
N PRO A 234 11.78 9.32 -10.73
CA PRO A 234 11.37 10.67 -11.11
C PRO A 234 10.79 11.37 -9.88
N ALA A 235 11.15 12.64 -9.64
CA ALA A 235 10.49 13.45 -8.62
C ALA A 235 8.97 13.28 -8.76
N MET A 236 8.24 13.04 -7.65
CA MET A 236 6.78 12.94 -7.71
C MET A 236 6.28 14.12 -8.52
N ILE A 237 5.60 13.82 -9.63
CA ILE A 237 5.14 14.83 -10.58
C ILE A 237 4.25 15.80 -9.78
N SER A 238 4.80 16.95 -9.43
CA SER A 238 4.00 18.14 -9.18
C SER A 238 3.24 18.36 -10.47
N SER A 239 1.92 18.19 -10.40
CA SER A 239 0.95 18.20 -11.50
C SER A 239 1.28 19.20 -12.62
N LYS A 240 2.09 18.74 -13.56
CA LYS A 240 2.29 19.28 -14.90
C LYS A 240 2.41 18.08 -15.83
N ALA A 241 1.27 17.48 -16.14
CA ALA A 241 1.18 16.55 -17.26
C ALA A 241 1.44 17.32 -18.57
N PRO A 242 2.10 16.70 -19.57
CA PRO A 242 2.22 17.27 -20.90
C PRO A 242 0.83 17.32 -21.54
N THR A 243 0.54 18.44 -22.20
CA THR A 243 -0.70 18.66 -22.95
C THR A 243 -0.71 17.78 -24.20
N SER A 244 -1.15 16.53 -24.08
CA SER A 244 -1.59 15.73 -25.21
C SER A 244 -2.74 14.84 -24.76
N SER A 245 -3.92 15.45 -24.70
CA SER A 245 -5.18 14.73 -24.66
C SER A 245 -5.95 15.12 -25.91
N LEU A 246 -6.13 14.17 -26.82
CA LEU A 246 -7.23 14.20 -27.77
C LEU A 246 -8.54 13.94 -27.01
N ARG A 247 -8.91 14.87 -26.12
CA ARG A 247 -10.31 15.19 -25.89
C ARG A 247 -10.61 16.36 -26.81
N ARG A 248 -11.19 16.08 -27.98
CA ARG A 248 -12.05 17.10 -28.59
C ARG A 248 -13.15 17.32 -27.55
N ASN A 249 -13.09 18.48 -26.90
CA ASN A 249 -14.15 19.14 -26.15
C ASN A 249 -13.96 19.31 -24.62
N LEU A 250 -12.86 19.93 -24.18
CA LEU A 250 -12.80 20.99 -23.15
C LEU A 250 -11.31 21.34 -22.95
N ARG A 251 -10.89 22.57 -23.26
CA ARG A 251 -9.56 23.06 -22.91
C ARG A 251 -9.65 23.62 -21.48
N LEU A 252 -9.09 22.90 -20.51
CA LEU A 252 -8.85 23.46 -19.18
C LEU A 252 -7.80 24.57 -19.29
N LYS A 253 -8.19 25.83 -19.12
CA LYS A 253 -7.23 26.91 -18.83
C LYS A 253 -6.93 26.89 -17.33
N LYS A 254 -5.71 26.50 -16.99
CA LYS A 254 -5.13 26.62 -15.64
C LYS A 254 -4.61 28.04 -15.47
N ASP A 255 -5.44 28.95 -14.95
CA ASP A 255 -4.92 30.23 -14.47
C ASP A 255 -4.42 30.03 -13.04
N ARG A 256 -3.12 30.17 -12.82
CA ARG A 256 -2.44 29.87 -11.56
C ARG A 256 -1.82 31.17 -11.03
N GLN A 257 -2.57 31.91 -10.22
CA GLN A 257 -1.97 32.77 -9.20
C GLN A 257 -1.79 31.91 -7.95
N GLU A 258 -0.55 31.45 -7.73
CA GLU A 258 -0.18 30.74 -6.49
C GLU A 258 -0.05 31.75 -5.35
N PRO A 259 -0.79 31.63 -4.24
CA PRO A 259 -0.36 32.22 -2.99
C PRO A 259 0.87 31.44 -2.50
N LYS A 260 2.01 32.13 -2.39
CA LYS A 260 3.24 31.57 -1.81
C LYS A 260 2.96 31.16 -0.36
N THR A 261 2.77 29.87 -0.13
CA THR A 261 2.85 29.24 1.19
C THR A 261 4.22 28.56 1.33
N PRO A 262 4.93 28.72 2.45
CA PRO A 262 6.25 28.14 2.65
C PRO A 262 6.11 26.71 3.16
N ASP A 263 5.75 25.74 2.30
CA ASP A 263 5.81 24.33 2.71
C ASP A 263 6.04 23.33 1.56
N ALA A 264 6.99 23.66 0.68
CA ALA A 264 7.40 22.77 -0.42
C ALA A 264 8.34 21.62 0.01
N ASN A 265 8.54 21.39 1.32
CA ASN A 265 9.61 20.53 1.85
C ASN A 265 9.16 19.21 2.50
N GLN A 266 7.87 18.90 2.63
CA GLN A 266 7.41 17.54 2.95
C GLN A 266 6.86 16.87 1.68
N ALA A 267 7.69 16.03 1.06
CA ALA A 267 7.16 15.02 0.15
C ALA A 267 6.28 14.07 0.97
N ASP A 268 4.97 14.24 0.88
CA ASP A 268 3.98 13.39 1.53
C ASP A 268 3.94 12.02 0.82
N PHE A 269 4.71 11.07 1.36
CA PHE A 269 4.83 9.74 0.79
C PHE A 269 3.60 8.91 1.14
N ARG A 270 2.91 8.43 0.10
CA ARG A 270 1.71 7.62 0.23
C ARG A 270 2.09 6.17 0.47
N ILE A 271 2.33 5.80 1.74
CA ILE A 271 2.75 4.44 2.12
C ILE A 271 1.54 3.61 2.56
N TYR A 272 0.93 4.00 3.66
CA TYR A 272 -0.25 3.37 4.24
C TYR A 272 -1.30 4.43 4.56
N GLU A 273 -2.56 4.06 4.46
CA GLU A 273 -3.67 4.85 4.99
C GLU A 273 -4.40 4.07 6.06
N GLU A 274 -4.63 4.68 7.21
CA GLU A 274 -5.44 4.06 8.25
C GLU A 274 -6.91 4.02 7.84
N VAL A 275 -7.52 2.83 7.93
CA VAL A 275 -8.90 2.56 7.51
C VAL A 275 -9.71 1.89 8.60
N THR A 276 -11.03 1.98 8.47
CA THR A 276 -12.00 1.31 9.33
C THR A 276 -13.20 0.86 8.50
N GLN A 277 -13.96 -0.11 9.00
CA GLN A 277 -15.17 -0.57 8.33
C GLN A 277 -16.31 0.43 8.53
N TYR A 278 -16.90 0.86 7.42
CA TYR A 278 -18.10 1.67 7.37
C TYR A 278 -19.22 0.89 6.71
N LEU A 279 -20.32 0.71 7.43
CA LEU A 279 -21.57 0.19 6.90
C LEU A 279 -22.60 1.33 6.90
N PRO A 280 -23.16 1.73 5.74
CA PRO A 280 -24.21 2.74 5.69
C PRO A 280 -25.39 2.34 6.57
N ARG A 281 -25.87 3.24 7.43
CA ARG A 281 -27.07 2.97 8.26
C ARG A 281 -28.34 3.34 7.50
N PRO A 282 -29.48 2.69 7.79
CA PRO A 282 -30.77 3.14 7.27
C PRO A 282 -31.04 4.60 7.67
N GLY A 283 -31.15 5.49 6.70
CA GLY A 283 -31.34 6.94 6.90
C GLY A 283 -30.10 7.81 6.71
N ASP A 284 -28.90 7.21 6.59
CA ASP A 284 -27.71 7.93 6.17
C ASP A 284 -27.83 8.35 4.71
N ARG A 285 -27.24 9.50 4.35
CA ARG A 285 -27.15 9.91 2.95
C ARG A 285 -26.32 8.90 2.15
N PRO A 286 -26.69 8.62 0.89
CA PRO A 286 -25.91 7.73 0.05
C PRO A 286 -24.49 8.29 -0.15
N ARG A 287 -23.51 7.39 -0.23
CA ARG A 287 -22.13 7.77 -0.57
C ARG A 287 -22.05 8.29 -1.99
N LEU A 288 -21.11 9.20 -2.25
CA LEU A 288 -20.81 9.67 -3.58
C LEU A 288 -20.13 8.55 -4.40
N ILE A 289 -20.56 8.33 -5.64
CA ILE A 289 -19.91 7.38 -6.56
C ILE A 289 -19.14 8.19 -7.60
N VAL A 290 -17.83 8.00 -7.63
CA VAL A 290 -16.93 8.72 -8.52
C VAL A 290 -16.34 7.75 -9.52
N LEU A 291 -16.56 8.00 -10.81
CA LEU A 291 -16.03 7.22 -11.91
C LEU A 291 -14.87 7.99 -12.53
N ILE A 292 -13.69 7.37 -12.57
CA ILE A 292 -12.54 7.83 -13.35
C ILE A 292 -12.28 6.81 -14.45
N GLY A 293 -11.75 7.22 -15.60
CA GLY A 293 -11.47 6.25 -16.65
C GLY A 293 -10.51 6.72 -17.72
N SER A 294 -9.83 5.74 -18.29
CA SER A 294 -8.85 5.95 -19.36
C SER A 294 -9.57 6.29 -20.68
N VAL A 295 -8.77 6.62 -21.69
CA VAL A 295 -9.27 6.73 -23.06
C VAL A 295 -9.99 5.43 -23.44
N GLY A 296 -11.16 5.54 -24.09
CA GLY A 296 -11.99 4.40 -24.49
C GLY A 296 -13.00 3.89 -23.46
N ALA A 297 -12.94 4.34 -22.20
CA ALA A 297 -13.84 3.85 -21.14
C ALA A 297 -15.33 4.23 -21.34
N ARG A 298 -15.62 5.33 -22.04
CA ARG A 298 -16.99 5.82 -22.35
C ARG A 298 -17.92 5.89 -21.14
N ILE A 299 -17.42 6.41 -20.02
CA ILE A 299 -18.13 6.49 -18.73
C ILE A 299 -19.51 7.18 -18.86
N SER A 300 -19.62 8.22 -19.68
CA SER A 300 -20.87 8.97 -19.83
C SER A 300 -22.01 8.09 -20.38
N GLU A 301 -21.71 7.17 -21.30
CA GLU A 301 -22.69 6.20 -21.83
C GLU A 301 -23.16 5.25 -20.73
N LEU A 302 -22.22 4.70 -19.94
CA LEU A 302 -22.51 3.77 -18.85
C LEU A 302 -23.37 4.42 -17.75
N LYS A 303 -23.08 5.67 -17.38
CA LYS A 303 -23.89 6.43 -16.42
C LYS A 303 -25.31 6.66 -16.92
N GLN A 304 -25.46 7.05 -18.18
CA GLN A 304 -26.78 7.30 -18.78
C GLN A 304 -27.64 6.03 -18.79
N GLN A 305 -27.05 4.89 -19.15
CA GLN A 305 -27.75 3.60 -19.12
C GLN A 305 -28.19 3.22 -17.69
N LEU A 306 -27.30 3.34 -16.70
CA LEU A 306 -27.61 3.04 -15.30
C LEU A 306 -28.76 3.91 -14.74
N ILE A 307 -28.80 5.19 -15.11
CA ILE A 307 -29.86 6.10 -14.68
C ILE A 307 -31.16 5.79 -15.38
N ALA A 308 -31.13 5.43 -16.68
CA ALA A 308 -32.31 5.07 -17.43
C ALA A 308 -33.02 3.84 -16.84
N GLU A 309 -32.27 2.87 -16.34
CA GLU A 309 -32.81 1.69 -15.67
C GLU A 309 -33.44 2.02 -14.31
N ASN A 310 -32.82 2.91 -13.52
CA ASN A 310 -33.29 3.24 -12.17
C ASN A 310 -33.22 4.75 -11.83
N PRO A 311 -34.11 5.60 -12.41
CA PRO A 311 -34.06 7.06 -12.23
C PRO A 311 -34.39 7.55 -10.80
N ARG A 312 -35.03 6.68 -10.01
CA ARG A 312 -35.38 6.97 -8.61
C ARG A 312 -34.17 6.83 -7.67
N ARG A 313 -33.26 5.91 -7.98
CA ARG A 313 -32.11 5.58 -7.13
C ARG A 313 -30.88 6.41 -7.48
N TYR A 314 -30.65 6.67 -8.76
CA TYR A 314 -29.46 7.36 -9.26
C TYR A 314 -29.77 8.79 -9.69
N GLY A 315 -28.79 9.68 -9.56
CA GLY A 315 -28.86 11.06 -10.04
C GLY A 315 -27.50 11.59 -10.49
N LEU A 316 -27.51 12.62 -11.34
CA LEU A 316 -26.32 13.34 -11.78
C LEU A 316 -26.29 14.73 -11.16
N ALA A 317 -25.11 15.18 -10.76
CA ALA A 317 -24.89 16.58 -10.44
C ALA A 317 -25.02 17.41 -11.74
N VAL A 318 -26.00 18.31 -11.78
CA VAL A 318 -26.25 19.16 -12.96
C VAL A 318 -25.12 20.21 -13.06
N PRO A 319 -24.34 20.23 -14.15
CA PRO A 319 -23.27 21.20 -14.33
C PRO A 319 -23.81 22.59 -14.69
N HIS A 320 -22.97 23.60 -14.53
CA HIS A 320 -23.22 24.98 -14.95
C HIS A 320 -22.56 25.24 -16.30
N THR A 321 -23.15 26.13 -17.11
CA THR A 321 -22.56 26.60 -18.36
C THR A 321 -22.84 28.08 -18.61
N THR A 322 -21.92 28.74 -19.31
CA THR A 322 -22.13 30.09 -19.85
C THR A 322 -22.74 30.09 -21.25
N ARG A 323 -22.89 28.91 -21.86
CA ARG A 323 -23.49 28.78 -23.18
C ARG A 323 -24.97 29.17 -23.13
N ALA A 324 -25.45 29.87 -24.15
CA ALA A 324 -26.88 30.11 -24.30
C ALA A 324 -27.67 28.79 -24.36
N ARG A 325 -28.78 28.74 -23.62
CA ARG A 325 -29.73 27.62 -23.61
C ARG A 325 -30.33 27.42 -25.00
N LYS A 326 -30.36 26.16 -25.48
CA LYS A 326 -31.07 25.82 -26.73
C LYS A 326 -32.58 25.69 -26.49
N CYS A 327 -33.37 25.76 -27.55
CA CYS A 327 -34.83 25.69 -27.47
C CYS A 327 -35.39 24.39 -26.84
N HIS A 328 -34.68 23.27 -26.94
CA HIS A 328 -35.08 21.97 -26.39
C HIS A 328 -34.47 21.67 -25.01
N GLU A 329 -33.59 22.54 -24.49
CA GLU A 329 -32.94 22.34 -23.19
C GLU A 329 -33.74 23.02 -22.09
N ARG A 330 -33.75 22.43 -20.90
CA ARG A 330 -34.48 22.92 -19.73
C ARG A 330 -33.50 23.34 -18.63
N GLU A 331 -33.82 24.46 -17.98
CA GLU A 331 -33.04 25.00 -16.87
C GLU A 331 -32.98 23.98 -15.72
N GLY A 332 -31.77 23.66 -15.26
CA GLY A 332 -31.55 22.77 -14.12
C GLY A 332 -31.79 21.29 -14.40
N ILE A 333 -31.89 20.89 -15.67
CA ILE A 333 -31.92 19.48 -16.09
C ILE A 333 -30.62 19.14 -16.80
N GLU A 334 -30.36 19.74 -17.98
CA GLU A 334 -29.12 19.50 -18.71
C GLU A 334 -27.99 20.37 -18.14
N TYR A 335 -28.27 21.65 -17.93
CA TYR A 335 -27.32 22.61 -17.37
C TYR A 335 -28.03 23.67 -16.52
N HIS A 336 -27.29 24.26 -15.60
CA HIS A 336 -27.58 25.56 -15.03
C HIS A 336 -26.98 26.65 -15.93
N PHE A 337 -27.82 27.45 -16.56
CA PHE A 337 -27.39 28.45 -17.52
C PHE A 337 -27.12 29.78 -16.81
N ILE A 338 -25.85 30.12 -16.63
CA ILE A 338 -25.43 31.31 -15.88
C ILE A 338 -24.61 32.25 -16.75
N THR A 339 -24.51 33.52 -16.37
CA THR A 339 -23.68 34.48 -17.10
C THR A 339 -22.19 34.19 -16.88
N ARG A 340 -21.33 34.60 -17.82
CA ARG A 340 -19.88 34.46 -17.68
C ARG A 340 -19.34 35.15 -16.42
N ALA A 341 -19.84 36.34 -16.10
CA ALA A 341 -19.47 37.07 -14.89
C ALA A 341 -19.85 36.33 -13.60
N ALA A 342 -21.05 35.71 -13.56
CA ALA A 342 -21.45 34.89 -12.42
C ALA A 342 -20.56 33.63 -12.28
N PHE A 343 -20.27 32.96 -13.41
CA PHE A 343 -19.40 31.79 -13.43
C PHE A 343 -18.00 32.12 -12.90
N GLU A 344 -17.40 33.22 -13.38
CA GLU A 344 -16.07 33.69 -12.94
C GLU A 344 -16.06 34.09 -11.46
N SER A 345 -17.15 34.69 -10.96
CA SER A 345 -17.32 34.95 -9.52
C SER A 345 -17.38 33.67 -8.69
N ASP A 346 -18.12 32.65 -9.16
CA ASP A 346 -18.23 31.37 -8.48
C ASP A 346 -16.91 30.56 -8.50
N ILE A 347 -16.09 30.72 -9.54
CA ILE A 347 -14.71 30.22 -9.55
C ILE A 347 -13.90 30.91 -8.44
N HIS A 348 -13.94 32.24 -8.35
CA HIS A 348 -13.18 33.00 -7.35
C HIS A 348 -13.58 32.62 -5.91
N ASN A 349 -14.86 32.31 -5.71
CA ASN A 349 -15.40 31.84 -4.44
C ASN A 349 -15.16 30.35 -4.16
N GLY A 350 -14.47 29.62 -5.05
CA GLY A 350 -14.14 28.20 -4.85
C GLY A 350 -15.34 27.25 -4.88
N LYS A 351 -16.45 27.61 -5.55
CA LYS A 351 -17.66 26.77 -5.57
C LYS A 351 -17.60 25.58 -6.52
N PHE A 352 -16.72 25.64 -7.53
CA PHE A 352 -16.58 24.60 -8.54
C PHE A 352 -15.51 23.57 -8.15
N ILE A 353 -15.86 22.28 -8.28
CA ILE A 353 -14.89 21.18 -8.10
C ILE A 353 -14.04 20.97 -9.36
N GLU A 354 -14.62 21.21 -10.52
CA GLU A 354 -14.02 21.09 -11.84
C GLU A 354 -14.69 22.10 -12.76
N TYR A 355 -13.89 22.79 -13.57
CA TYR A 355 -14.37 23.70 -14.61
C TYR A 355 -13.39 23.75 -15.78
N GLY A 356 -13.89 24.12 -16.96
CA GLY A 356 -13.05 24.35 -18.14
C GLY A 356 -13.81 25.03 -19.27
N GLU A 357 -13.09 25.35 -20.34
CA GLU A 357 -13.60 26.14 -21.45
C GLU A 357 -13.75 25.27 -22.71
N TYR A 358 -14.89 25.39 -23.38
CA TYR A 358 -15.15 24.72 -24.65
C TYR A 358 -15.98 25.58 -25.58
N LYS A 359 -15.47 25.78 -26.81
CA LYS A 359 -16.08 26.66 -27.82
C LYS A 359 -16.47 28.01 -27.20
N ASP A 360 -15.51 28.65 -26.54
CA ASP A 360 -15.63 29.95 -25.86
C ASP A 360 -16.69 30.05 -24.75
N ASN A 361 -17.21 28.90 -24.29
CA ASN A 361 -18.15 28.80 -23.18
C ASN A 361 -17.51 28.04 -22.03
N LEU A 362 -17.77 28.49 -20.80
CA LEU A 362 -17.34 27.80 -19.59
C LEU A 362 -18.35 26.72 -19.21
N TYR A 363 -17.82 25.62 -18.68
CA TYR A 363 -18.58 24.50 -18.13
C TYR A 363 -17.94 24.09 -16.80
N GLY A 364 -18.74 23.73 -15.81
CA GLY A 364 -18.21 23.25 -14.55
C GLY A 364 -19.25 22.64 -13.62
N THR A 365 -18.79 21.81 -12.69
CA THR A 365 -19.66 21.14 -11.71
C THR A 365 -19.43 21.75 -10.34
N SER A 366 -20.50 22.24 -9.72
CA SER A 366 -20.43 22.89 -8.41
C SER A 366 -20.58 21.88 -7.27
N LEU A 367 -20.05 22.20 -6.09
CA LEU A 367 -20.32 21.41 -4.87
C LEU A 367 -21.82 21.38 -4.56
N GLU A 368 -22.53 22.49 -4.73
CA GLU A 368 -23.98 22.60 -4.50
C GLU A 368 -24.78 21.63 -5.36
N SER A 369 -24.39 21.44 -6.63
CA SER A 369 -25.00 20.46 -7.53
C SER A 369 -24.92 19.03 -6.96
N ILE A 370 -23.83 18.71 -6.26
CA ILE A 370 -23.64 17.41 -5.60
C ILE A 370 -24.53 17.30 -4.36
N HIS A 371 -24.50 18.30 -3.48
CA HIS A 371 -25.33 18.32 -2.27
C HIS A 371 -26.82 18.23 -2.61
N LYS A 372 -27.27 18.86 -3.71
CA LYS A 372 -28.66 18.78 -4.18
C LYS A 372 -29.08 17.34 -4.47
N VAL A 373 -28.27 16.54 -5.16
CA VAL A 373 -28.60 15.13 -5.44
C VAL A 373 -28.58 14.29 -4.16
N LEU A 374 -27.58 14.50 -3.30
CA LEU A 374 -27.47 13.78 -2.02
C LEU A 374 -28.62 14.12 -1.06
N SER A 375 -29.12 15.36 -1.08
CA SER A 375 -30.28 15.80 -0.28
C SER A 375 -31.59 15.14 -0.72
N GLN A 376 -31.68 14.70 -1.97
CA GLN A 376 -32.81 13.94 -2.50
C GLN A 376 -32.74 12.44 -2.16
N ASN A 377 -31.77 12.03 -1.32
CA ASN A 377 -31.51 10.64 -0.95
C ASN A 377 -31.22 9.74 -2.17
N LYS A 378 -30.60 10.30 -3.21
CA LYS A 378 -30.16 9.57 -4.41
C LYS A 378 -28.66 9.35 -4.40
N VAL A 379 -28.23 8.26 -5.00
CA VAL A 379 -26.82 8.01 -5.28
C VAL A 379 -26.37 8.95 -6.39
N CYS A 380 -25.45 9.86 -6.06
CA CYS A 380 -24.88 10.77 -7.03
C CYS A 380 -23.75 10.07 -7.81
N LEU A 381 -23.91 9.96 -9.13
CA LEU A 381 -22.90 9.41 -10.04
C LEU A 381 -22.13 10.56 -10.69
N MET A 382 -20.81 10.57 -10.57
CA MET A 382 -19.96 11.62 -11.13
C MET A 382 -18.86 11.04 -12.00
N ASP A 383 -18.60 11.66 -13.15
CA ASP A 383 -17.39 11.44 -13.93
C ASP A 383 -16.51 12.68 -13.76
N VAL A 384 -15.32 12.51 -13.19
CA VAL A 384 -14.41 13.63 -12.88
C VAL A 384 -13.01 13.29 -13.34
N GLN A 385 -12.21 14.33 -13.51
CA GLN A 385 -10.76 14.14 -13.65
C GLN A 385 -10.13 13.71 -12.30
N PRO A 386 -9.12 12.82 -12.30
CA PRO A 386 -8.53 12.31 -11.06
C PRO A 386 -7.97 13.37 -10.11
N GLU A 387 -7.57 14.53 -10.64
CA GLU A 387 -7.07 15.67 -9.87
C GLU A 387 -8.09 16.21 -8.87
N VAL A 388 -9.39 16.08 -9.20
CA VAL A 388 -10.53 16.55 -8.40
C VAL A 388 -10.78 15.66 -7.19
N LEU A 389 -10.26 14.42 -7.20
CA LEU A 389 -10.48 13.47 -6.11
C LEU A 389 -10.01 14.04 -4.76
N LYS A 390 -8.95 14.85 -4.73
CA LYS A 390 -8.46 15.50 -3.50
C LYS A 390 -9.52 16.35 -2.80
N THR A 391 -10.36 17.02 -3.58
CA THR A 391 -11.45 17.87 -3.07
C THR A 391 -12.66 17.03 -2.65
N LEU A 392 -12.93 15.92 -3.34
CA LEU A 392 -14.09 15.06 -3.06
C LEU A 392 -13.85 14.06 -1.91
N ARG A 393 -12.59 13.75 -1.60
CA ARG A 393 -12.21 12.72 -0.63
C ARG A 393 -12.29 13.22 0.81
N THR A 394 -13.49 13.56 1.23
CA THR A 394 -13.82 14.11 2.54
C THR A 394 -14.74 13.19 3.33
N ALA A 395 -14.79 13.41 4.64
CA ALA A 395 -15.71 12.71 5.55
C ALA A 395 -17.19 12.97 5.20
N GLU A 396 -17.50 14.06 4.51
CA GLU A 396 -18.87 14.38 4.10
C GLU A 396 -19.34 13.48 2.96
N PHE A 397 -18.59 13.41 1.86
CA PHE A 397 -19.00 12.68 0.67
C PHE A 397 -18.73 11.18 0.74
N LYS A 398 -17.71 10.80 1.53
CA LYS A 398 -17.19 9.42 1.65
C LYS A 398 -17.15 8.72 0.29
N PRO A 399 -16.48 9.29 -0.74
CA PRO A 399 -16.63 8.81 -2.11
C PRO A 399 -16.19 7.35 -2.23
N PHE A 400 -16.83 6.64 -3.15
CA PHE A 400 -16.41 5.32 -3.62
C PHE A 400 -15.92 5.48 -5.06
N ILE A 401 -14.63 5.24 -5.28
CA ILE A 401 -13.92 5.59 -6.51
C ILE A 401 -13.75 4.34 -7.37
N ILE A 402 -14.36 4.35 -8.55
CA ILE A 402 -14.32 3.27 -9.52
C ILE A 402 -13.48 3.71 -10.72
N PHE A 403 -12.43 2.95 -11.01
CA PHE A 403 -11.64 3.12 -12.23
C PHE A 403 -12.17 2.22 -13.33
N VAL A 404 -12.72 2.84 -14.38
CA VAL A 404 -13.22 2.16 -15.58
C VAL A 404 -12.14 2.16 -16.64
N LYS A 405 -11.71 0.98 -17.07
CA LYS A 405 -10.76 0.82 -18.19
C LYS A 405 -11.34 -0.11 -19.25
N PRO A 406 -11.10 0.15 -20.55
CA PRO A 406 -11.52 -0.77 -21.59
C PRO A 406 -10.70 -2.06 -21.50
N HIS A 407 -11.32 -3.17 -21.91
CA HIS A 407 -10.59 -4.40 -22.16
C HIS A 407 -9.74 -4.24 -23.43
N VAL A 408 -8.41 -4.38 -23.31
CA VAL A 408 -7.48 -4.34 -24.44
C VAL A 408 -6.84 -5.72 -24.57
N THR A 409 -7.22 -6.47 -25.59
CA THR A 409 -6.64 -7.81 -25.89
C THR A 409 -5.24 -7.67 -26.47
N GLU A 410 -4.24 -8.34 -25.89
CA GLU A 410 -2.85 -8.33 -26.40
C GLU A 410 -2.61 -9.23 -27.63
N SER A 411 -3.66 -9.78 -28.26
CA SER A 411 -3.49 -10.80 -29.32
C SER A 411 -4.58 -10.78 -30.38
N GLN A 412 -4.33 -10.08 -31.49
CA GLN A 412 -4.72 -10.52 -32.83
C GLN A 412 -3.61 -10.23 -33.87
N LYS A 413 -2.44 -10.85 -33.68
CA LYS A 413 -1.64 -11.27 -34.84
C LYS A 413 -2.25 -12.57 -35.38
N LYS A 414 -3.28 -12.46 -36.23
CA LYS A 414 -3.52 -13.30 -37.44
C LYS A 414 -4.99 -13.34 -37.90
N HIS A 415 -5.09 -13.05 -39.20
CA HIS A 415 -6.04 -13.54 -40.20
C HIS A 415 -7.46 -13.00 -40.16
N GLY A 416 -7.76 -12.25 -41.22
CA GLY A 416 -9.08 -11.70 -41.47
C GLY A 416 -10.14 -12.78 -41.56
N SER A 417 -11.29 -12.48 -40.99
CA SER A 417 -12.58 -12.88 -41.54
C SER A 417 -13.59 -11.81 -41.12
N SER A 418 -14.29 -11.29 -42.11
CA SER A 418 -15.35 -10.31 -42.02
C SER A 418 -16.39 -10.64 -40.93
N SER A 419 -16.70 -9.69 -40.06
CA SER A 419 -18.09 -9.24 -39.87
C SER A 419 -18.21 -8.16 -38.79
N SER A 420 -19.02 -7.16 -39.11
CA SER A 420 -19.63 -6.11 -38.29
C SER A 420 -19.00 -4.71 -38.38
N LEU A 421 -19.83 -3.78 -38.86
CA LEU A 421 -19.60 -2.36 -39.10
C LEU A 421 -19.42 -1.54 -37.81
N GLY A 422 -18.63 -2.04 -36.86
CA GLY A 422 -18.11 -1.23 -35.75
C GLY A 422 -16.88 -0.46 -36.23
N PHE A 423 -16.80 0.83 -35.90
CA PHE A 423 -15.62 1.68 -36.12
C PHE A 423 -14.32 0.86 -35.99
N MET A 424 -13.54 0.79 -37.07
CA MET A 424 -12.20 0.17 -37.02
C MET A 424 -11.35 0.99 -36.05
N ILE A 425 -11.24 0.52 -34.81
CA ILE A 425 -10.29 1.06 -33.83
C ILE A 425 -8.90 0.73 -34.39
N THR A 426 -8.06 1.75 -34.56
CA THR A 426 -6.72 1.55 -35.11
C THR A 426 -5.79 0.95 -34.05
N GLU A 427 -4.68 0.34 -34.47
CA GLU A 427 -3.66 -0.15 -33.53
C GLU A 427 -3.08 0.99 -32.67
N GLU A 428 -2.98 2.20 -33.24
CA GLU A 428 -2.56 3.40 -32.53
C GLU A 428 -3.55 3.77 -31.42
N ASP A 429 -4.86 3.70 -31.69
CA ASP A 429 -5.90 3.94 -30.69
C ASP A 429 -5.84 2.88 -29.57
N LEU A 430 -5.62 1.60 -29.89
CA LEU A 430 -5.49 0.54 -28.89
C LEU A 430 -4.27 0.76 -27.99
N GLN A 431 -3.13 1.15 -28.58
CA GLN A 431 -1.92 1.45 -27.84
C GLN A 431 -2.10 2.71 -26.96
N GLU A 432 -2.80 3.73 -27.45
CA GLU A 432 -3.16 4.92 -26.67
C GLU A 432 -4.06 4.54 -25.48
N MET A 433 -5.08 3.71 -25.70
CA MET A 433 -5.98 3.22 -24.64
C MET A 433 -5.20 2.48 -23.54
N LYS A 434 -4.30 1.56 -23.94
CA LYS A 434 -3.45 0.81 -23.01
C LYS A 434 -2.55 1.74 -22.21
N SER A 435 -1.79 2.60 -22.91
CA SER A 435 -0.87 3.55 -22.29
C SER A 435 -1.59 4.55 -21.38
N SER A 436 -2.81 4.94 -21.73
CA SER A 436 -3.66 5.80 -20.90
C SER A 436 -4.12 5.09 -19.61
N ALA A 437 -4.49 3.81 -19.70
CA ALA A 437 -4.92 3.02 -18.55
C ALA A 437 -3.77 2.76 -17.57
N GLU A 438 -2.59 2.40 -18.07
CA GLU A 438 -1.37 2.20 -17.27
C GLU A 438 -0.98 3.48 -16.52
N ARG A 439 -0.90 4.60 -17.25
CA ARG A 439 -0.56 5.91 -16.65
C ARG A 439 -1.58 6.33 -15.58
N MET A 440 -2.86 6.07 -15.80
CA MET A 440 -3.90 6.38 -14.82
C MET A 440 -3.77 5.51 -13.56
N ASP A 441 -3.50 4.22 -13.72
CA ASP A 441 -3.28 3.30 -12.60
C ASP A 441 -2.02 3.63 -11.80
N GLU A 442 -0.92 4.00 -12.47
CA GLU A 442 0.32 4.44 -11.83
C GLU A 442 0.12 5.72 -11.00
N CYS A 443 -0.53 6.73 -11.58
CA CYS A 443 -0.68 8.04 -10.95
C CYS A 443 -1.77 8.05 -9.86
N TYR A 444 -2.85 7.29 -10.06
CA TYR A 444 -4.08 7.43 -9.27
C TYR A 444 -4.64 6.12 -8.72
N GLY A 445 -4.07 4.95 -9.06
CA GLY A 445 -4.60 3.65 -8.66
C GLY A 445 -4.71 3.43 -7.14
N HIS A 446 -3.92 4.14 -6.35
CA HIS A 446 -3.99 4.08 -4.88
C HIS A 446 -5.20 4.81 -4.26
N TRP A 447 -5.93 5.63 -5.04
CA TRP A 447 -7.21 6.24 -4.62
C TRP A 447 -8.41 5.40 -5.03
N VAL A 448 -8.21 4.38 -5.87
CA VAL A 448 -9.26 3.59 -6.47
C VAL A 448 -9.72 2.50 -5.51
N ASP A 449 -11.03 2.41 -5.27
CA ASP A 449 -11.62 1.34 -4.46
C ASP A 449 -11.96 0.11 -5.33
N TYR A 450 -12.36 0.32 -6.59
CA TYR A 450 -12.73 -0.77 -7.52
C TYR A 450 -12.25 -0.52 -8.95
N ILE A 451 -11.81 -1.57 -9.65
CA ILE A 451 -11.45 -1.50 -11.09
C ILE A 451 -12.49 -2.26 -11.88
N LEU A 452 -13.21 -1.55 -12.75
CA LEU A 452 -14.19 -2.10 -13.68
C LEU A 452 -13.53 -2.26 -15.06
N VAL A 453 -13.40 -3.50 -15.53
CA VAL A 453 -12.85 -3.80 -16.86
C VAL A 453 -14.01 -3.92 -17.85
N LYS A 454 -14.13 -2.95 -18.75
CA LYS A 454 -15.22 -2.88 -19.71
C LYS A 454 -14.90 -3.73 -20.93
N GLU A 455 -15.43 -4.95 -20.96
CA GLU A 455 -15.45 -5.83 -22.14
C GLU A 455 -16.57 -5.39 -23.10
N ASP A 456 -17.83 -5.59 -22.68
CA ASP A 456 -19.00 -5.11 -23.40
C ASP A 456 -19.85 -4.16 -22.51
N PRO A 457 -20.69 -3.28 -23.11
CA PRO A 457 -21.49 -2.33 -22.35
C PRO A 457 -22.49 -2.98 -21.38
N ALA A 458 -23.07 -4.12 -21.74
CA ALA A 458 -24.12 -4.75 -20.93
C ALA A 458 -23.54 -5.46 -19.71
N SER A 459 -22.46 -6.22 -19.87
CA SER A 459 -21.76 -6.85 -18.75
C SER A 459 -21.16 -5.81 -17.81
N ALA A 460 -20.55 -4.74 -18.34
CA ALA A 460 -20.02 -3.66 -17.52
C ALA A 460 -21.12 -2.94 -16.70
N LEU A 461 -22.33 -2.80 -17.26
CA LEU A 461 -23.47 -2.24 -16.55
C LEU A 461 -23.96 -3.16 -15.44
N ALA A 462 -24.09 -4.45 -15.70
CA ALA A 462 -24.48 -5.45 -14.71
C ALA A 462 -23.46 -5.54 -13.56
N GLU A 463 -22.16 -5.55 -13.88
CA GLU A 463 -21.09 -5.53 -12.89
C GLU A 463 -21.12 -4.24 -12.05
N LEU A 464 -21.31 -3.08 -12.71
CA LEU A 464 -21.41 -1.80 -12.00
C LEU A 464 -22.61 -1.80 -11.02
N GLN A 465 -23.78 -2.31 -11.43
CA GLN A 465 -24.94 -2.43 -10.55
C GLN A 465 -24.64 -3.30 -9.31
N LEU A 466 -24.00 -4.46 -9.50
CA LEU A 466 -23.61 -5.33 -8.40
C LEU A 466 -22.65 -4.63 -7.43
N VAL A 467 -21.65 -3.91 -7.95
CA VAL A 467 -20.72 -3.13 -7.12
C VAL A 467 -21.47 -2.06 -6.32
N LEU A 468 -22.41 -1.34 -6.94
CA LEU A 468 -23.21 -0.31 -6.28
C LEU A 468 -24.13 -0.87 -5.19
N ASP A 469 -24.69 -2.05 -5.40
CA ASP A 469 -25.47 -2.77 -4.39
C ASP A 469 -24.58 -3.14 -3.19
N ARG A 470 -23.38 -3.67 -3.45
CA ARG A 470 -22.43 -4.03 -2.39
C ARG A 470 -21.97 -2.83 -1.58
N VAL A 471 -21.73 -1.69 -2.22
CA VAL A 471 -21.35 -0.44 -1.52
C VAL A 471 -22.42 0.01 -0.52
N GLN A 472 -23.69 -0.33 -0.77
CA GLN A 472 -24.80 0.01 0.11
C GLN A 472 -25.09 -1.04 1.19
N MET A 473 -24.87 -2.32 0.88
CA MET A 473 -25.31 -3.44 1.73
C MET A 473 -24.18 -4.07 2.54
N GLU A 474 -22.93 -3.97 2.09
CA GLU A 474 -21.76 -4.60 2.72
C GLU A 474 -20.86 -3.57 3.41
N PRO A 475 -20.19 -3.93 4.52
CA PRO A 475 -19.19 -3.07 5.14
C PRO A 475 -18.05 -2.76 4.17
N GLN A 476 -17.72 -1.48 4.01
CA GLN A 476 -16.65 -0.99 3.14
C GLN A 476 -15.51 -0.40 3.97
N TRP A 477 -14.27 -0.57 3.52
CA TRP A 477 -13.13 0.10 4.14
C TRP A 477 -13.08 1.56 3.73
N VAL A 478 -13.08 2.46 4.71
CA VAL A 478 -12.96 3.90 4.51
C VAL A 478 -11.85 4.46 5.40
N PRO A 479 -11.24 5.60 5.06
CA PRO A 479 -10.28 6.26 5.93
C PRO A 479 -10.83 6.44 7.35
N ALA A 480 -10.05 6.06 8.35
CA ALA A 480 -10.46 6.16 9.76
C ALA A 480 -10.78 7.60 10.17
N SER A 481 -10.09 8.58 9.56
CA SER A 481 -10.34 10.01 9.74
C SER A 481 -11.76 10.46 9.34
N TRP A 482 -12.48 9.69 8.53
CA TRP A 482 -13.85 10.05 8.15
C TRP A 482 -14.89 9.74 9.22
N LEU A 483 -14.56 8.88 10.18
CA LEU A 483 -15.47 8.46 11.26
C LEU A 483 -15.03 8.93 12.65
N ARG A 484 -13.80 9.46 12.77
CA ARG A 484 -13.31 10.13 13.99
C ARG A 484 -13.85 11.55 14.00
N LEU A 485 -14.85 11.81 14.86
CA LEU A 485 -15.35 13.15 15.17
C LEU A 485 -14.59 13.73 16.36
#